data_AF-A0A7X9EJC2-F1
#
_entry.id   AF-A0A7X9EJC2-F1
#
_cell.length_a   1.000
_cell.length_b   1.000
_cell.length_c   1.000
_cell.angle_alpha   90.00
_cell.angle_beta   90.00
_cell.angle_gamma   90.00
#
_symmetry.space_group_name_H-M   'P 1'
#
loop_
_entity.id
_entity.type
_entity.pdbx_description
1 polymer ?
#
loop_
_entity_poly.entity_id
_entity_poly.type
_entity_poly.pdbx_seq_one_letter_code
_entity_poly.pdbx_strand_id
1 'polypeptide(L)'
;MFQQIIEKVEFFFEQIPPVILFFLVIVIGMYKFWQGCLVTRKENNSIYDMFFFSSLMGLIVGRITYIISNWEEFNQYIWYWLPYEKYGDQTFFFRLLPWRFLRVWDWEINLIVMFVGFVVFATIWTLAVKKWQWSHMYTPIFTTATTMISLSFLLIGLYVDKTEWIMQGVIILVPVLILAIAERVIRDKIIGRKEMRILAITEITLLAIPVGYLVYSYLMMDATMFEKVSIVILLVWFVFGSFVYIAETNKANVTIEKVSSLGTISDSDIDRTIRLSK
;
A
#
# COMPACT_ATOMS: atom_id res chain seq x y z
N MET A 1 -11.46 -26.43 -20.34
CA MET A 1 -12.35 -25.76 -19.36
C MET A 1 -11.61 -24.65 -18.60
N PHE A 2 -10.46 -24.92 -17.96
CA PHE A 2 -9.70 -23.89 -17.23
C PHE A 2 -9.18 -22.74 -18.12
N GLN A 3 -8.60 -23.06 -19.29
CA GLN A 3 -8.15 -22.04 -20.26
C GLN A 3 -9.29 -21.13 -20.74
N GLN A 4 -10.46 -21.70 -21.06
CA GLN A 4 -11.64 -20.91 -21.45
C GLN A 4 -12.17 -20.00 -20.33
N ILE A 5 -11.93 -20.34 -19.07
CA ILE A 5 -12.28 -19.45 -17.94
C ILE A 5 -11.28 -18.30 -17.86
N ILE A 6 -10.00 -18.59 -18.02
CA ILE A 6 -8.92 -17.58 -18.04
C ILE A 6 -9.13 -16.57 -19.15
N GLU A 7 -9.35 -17.03 -20.39
CA GLU A 7 -9.58 -16.15 -21.55
C GLU A 7 -10.79 -15.24 -21.36
N LYS A 8 -11.87 -15.75 -20.75
CA LYS A 8 -13.07 -14.95 -20.44
C LYS A 8 -12.80 -13.90 -19.35
N VAL A 9 -11.95 -14.23 -18.38
CA VAL A 9 -11.56 -13.29 -17.32
C VAL A 9 -10.67 -12.20 -17.91
N GLU A 10 -9.66 -12.55 -18.70
CA GLU A 10 -8.76 -11.61 -19.39
C GLU A 10 -9.56 -10.63 -20.26
N PHE A 11 -10.45 -11.14 -21.12
CA PHE A 11 -11.32 -10.30 -21.96
C PHE A 11 -12.19 -9.34 -21.16
N PHE A 12 -12.66 -9.74 -19.97
CA PHE A 12 -13.42 -8.86 -19.09
C PHE A 12 -12.55 -7.73 -18.52
N PHE A 13 -11.31 -8.03 -18.11
CA PHE A 13 -10.39 -7.06 -17.52
C PHE A 13 -9.87 -6.04 -18.54
N GLU A 14 -9.63 -6.44 -19.79
CA GLU A 14 -9.21 -5.55 -20.88
C GLU A 14 -10.23 -4.41 -21.14
N GLN A 15 -11.52 -4.65 -20.90
CA GLN A 15 -12.57 -3.66 -21.09
C GLN A 15 -12.66 -2.62 -19.96
N ILE A 16 -12.02 -2.89 -18.81
CA ILE A 16 -12.10 -2.00 -17.65
C ILE A 16 -11.06 -0.88 -17.82
N PRO A 17 -11.47 0.40 -17.70
CA PRO A 17 -10.53 1.50 -17.69
C PRO A 17 -9.45 1.31 -16.60
N PRO A 18 -8.16 1.44 -16.94
CA PRO A 18 -7.03 1.44 -15.99
C PRO A 18 -7.24 2.20 -14.69
N VAL A 19 -7.86 3.39 -14.77
CA VAL A 19 -8.22 4.23 -13.62
C VAL A 19 -9.00 3.46 -12.56
N ILE A 20 -9.98 2.64 -13.00
CA ILE A 20 -10.89 1.92 -12.12
C ILE A 20 -10.14 0.78 -11.42
N LEU A 21 -9.28 0.07 -12.15
CA LEU A 21 -8.43 -0.98 -11.60
C LEU A 21 -7.46 -0.41 -10.55
N PHE A 22 -6.83 0.74 -10.85
CA PHE A 22 -5.97 1.43 -9.90
C PHE A 22 -6.74 1.89 -8.66
N PHE A 23 -7.91 2.51 -8.85
CA PHE A 23 -8.78 2.92 -7.74
C PHE A 23 -9.18 1.74 -6.85
N LEU A 24 -9.48 0.59 -7.44
CA LEU A 24 -9.79 -0.64 -6.70
C LEU A 24 -8.62 -1.09 -5.82
N VAL A 25 -7.37 -1.01 -6.31
CA VAL A 25 -6.17 -1.30 -5.50
C VAL A 25 -6.08 -0.34 -4.31
N ILE A 26 -6.28 0.97 -4.53
CA ILE A 26 -6.24 1.96 -3.46
C ILE A 26 -7.33 1.70 -2.40
N VAL A 27 -8.56 1.38 -2.82
CA VAL A 27 -9.68 1.10 -1.90
C VAL A 27 -9.42 -0.17 -1.08
N ILE A 28 -8.94 -1.25 -1.70
CA ILE A 28 -8.61 -2.48 -0.98
C ILE A 28 -7.44 -2.24 -0.02
N GLY A 29 -6.42 -1.49 -0.45
CA GLY A 29 -5.31 -1.06 0.40
C GLY A 29 -5.80 -0.28 1.61
N MET A 30 -6.68 0.71 1.40
CA MET A 30 -7.26 1.52 2.47
C MET A 30 -8.03 0.66 3.47
N TYR A 31 -8.85 -0.27 2.97
CA TYR A 31 -9.61 -1.19 3.83
C TYR A 31 -8.67 -2.04 4.69
N LYS A 32 -7.61 -2.60 4.09
CA LYS A 32 -6.62 -3.40 4.82
C LYS A 32 -5.85 -2.59 5.86
N PHE A 33 -5.43 -1.39 5.50
CA PHE A 33 -4.73 -0.48 6.40
C PHE A 33 -5.61 -0.08 7.59
N TRP A 34 -6.87 0.28 7.32
CA TRP A 34 -7.86 0.62 8.34
C TRP A 34 -8.15 -0.56 9.26
N GLN A 35 -8.37 -1.76 8.70
CA GLN A 35 -8.58 -2.97 9.49
C GLN A 35 -7.41 -3.25 10.45
N GLY A 36 -6.17 -3.10 9.97
CA GLY A 36 -4.98 -3.26 10.80
C GLY A 36 -4.89 -2.23 11.93
N CYS A 37 -5.24 -0.97 11.65
CA CYS A 37 -5.19 0.11 12.63
C CYS A 37 -6.31 0.05 13.67
N LEU A 38 -7.50 -0.47 13.32
CA LEU A 38 -8.64 -0.62 14.23
C LEU A 38 -8.30 -1.43 15.49
N VAL A 39 -7.47 -2.46 15.34
CA VAL A 39 -6.96 -3.29 16.45
C VAL A 39 -6.31 -2.40 17.52
N THR A 40 -5.60 -1.37 17.09
CA THR A 40 -4.79 -0.49 17.94
C THR A 40 -5.53 0.78 18.35
N ARG A 41 -6.85 0.85 18.06
CA ARG A 41 -7.78 1.93 18.44
C ARG A 41 -7.32 3.33 18.04
N LYS A 42 -6.70 3.46 16.86
CA LYS A 42 -6.33 4.77 16.30
C LYS A 42 -7.56 5.50 15.77
N GLU A 43 -7.50 6.82 15.77
CA GLU A 43 -8.57 7.67 15.24
C GLU A 43 -8.74 7.47 13.74
N ASN A 44 -9.98 7.27 13.29
CA ASN A 44 -10.31 7.00 11.89
C ASN A 44 -9.79 8.09 10.94
N ASN A 45 -10.03 9.37 11.24
CA ASN A 45 -9.58 10.48 10.40
C ASN A 45 -8.07 10.44 10.20
N SER A 46 -7.30 10.22 11.27
CA SER A 46 -5.86 10.14 11.19
C SER A 46 -5.34 8.94 10.40
N ILE A 47 -6.06 7.81 10.40
CA ILE A 47 -5.74 6.63 9.58
C ILE A 47 -5.91 6.98 8.10
N TYR A 48 -7.05 7.61 7.75
CA TYR A 48 -7.32 8.02 6.37
C TYR A 48 -6.34 9.06 5.86
N ASP A 49 -6.04 10.10 6.65
CA ASP A 49 -5.08 11.14 6.30
C ASP A 49 -3.70 10.54 5.99
N MET A 50 -3.24 9.64 6.86
CA MET A 50 -1.95 8.97 6.70
C MET A 50 -1.92 8.10 5.44
N PHE A 51 -2.95 7.27 5.24
CA PHE A 51 -3.03 6.39 4.07
C PHE A 51 -3.09 7.20 2.77
N PHE A 52 -3.93 8.23 2.73
CA PHE A 52 -4.09 9.09 1.56
C PHE A 52 -2.80 9.84 1.23
N PHE A 53 -2.18 10.49 2.23
CA PHE A 53 -0.94 11.22 2.03
C PHE A 53 0.20 10.30 1.57
N SER A 54 0.34 9.13 2.20
CA SER A 54 1.40 8.17 1.84
C SER A 54 1.17 7.60 0.44
N SER A 55 -0.08 7.33 0.06
CA SER A 55 -0.44 6.83 -1.28
C SER A 55 -0.20 7.89 -2.35
N LEU A 56 -0.59 9.14 -2.08
CA LEU A 56 -0.37 10.27 -2.98
C LEU A 56 1.12 10.52 -3.20
N MET A 57 1.92 10.54 -2.12
CA MET A 57 3.36 10.74 -2.23
C MET A 57 4.05 9.55 -2.91
N GLY A 58 3.64 8.32 -2.62
CA GLY A 58 4.10 7.14 -3.34
C GLY A 58 3.85 7.26 -4.85
N LEU A 59 2.63 7.63 -5.24
CA LEU A 59 2.23 7.83 -6.64
C LEU A 59 3.08 8.90 -7.33
N ILE A 60 3.29 10.04 -6.67
CA ILE A 60 4.14 11.12 -7.19
C ILE A 60 5.57 10.62 -7.44
N VAL A 61 6.18 9.92 -6.47
CA VAL A 61 7.54 9.39 -6.63
C VAL A 61 7.61 8.32 -7.72
N GLY A 62 6.61 7.44 -7.81
CA GLY A 62 6.51 6.43 -8.87
C GLY A 62 6.37 7.04 -10.27
N ARG A 63 5.62 8.14 -10.41
CA ARG A 63 5.46 8.83 -11.70
C ARG A 63 6.73 9.59 -12.08
N ILE A 64 7.34 10.32 -11.15
CA ILE A 64 8.60 11.04 -11.39
C ILE A 64 9.69 10.08 -11.85
N THR A 65 9.85 8.94 -11.17
CA THR A 65 10.87 7.96 -11.54
C THR A 65 10.58 7.29 -12.89
N TYR A 66 9.32 7.03 -13.24
CA TYR A 66 8.95 6.57 -14.57
C TYR A 66 9.33 7.59 -15.66
N ILE A 67 9.01 8.87 -15.46
CA ILE A 67 9.33 9.95 -16.41
C ILE A 67 10.84 10.06 -16.62
N ILE A 68 11.62 10.02 -15.53
CA ILE A 68 13.09 10.09 -15.62
C ILE A 68 13.65 8.86 -16.34
N SER A 69 13.09 7.67 -16.10
CA SER A 69 13.54 6.44 -16.75
C SER A 69 13.23 6.40 -18.24
N ASN A 70 12.18 7.10 -18.68
CA ASN A 70 11.75 7.18 -20.07
C ASN A 70 11.94 8.60 -20.65
N TRP A 71 12.98 9.31 -20.20
CA TRP A 71 13.16 10.73 -20.51
C TRP A 71 13.18 11.03 -22.01
N GLU A 72 13.70 10.11 -22.84
CA GLU A 72 13.74 10.27 -24.30
C GLU A 72 12.34 10.43 -24.92
N GLU A 73 11.34 9.72 -24.40
CA GLU A 73 9.94 9.85 -24.84
C GLU A 73 9.34 11.18 -24.36
N PHE A 74 9.64 11.57 -23.11
CA PHE A 74 9.08 12.78 -22.52
C PHE A 74 9.71 14.07 -23.06
N ASN A 75 10.97 14.03 -23.51
CA ASN A 75 11.68 15.18 -24.07
C ASN A 75 11.20 15.56 -25.48
N GLN A 76 10.47 14.66 -26.16
CA GLN A 76 9.85 14.95 -27.47
C GLN A 76 8.63 15.87 -27.35
N TYR A 77 8.09 16.04 -26.14
CA TYR A 77 6.95 16.93 -25.91
C TYR A 77 7.37 18.39 -25.96
N ILE A 78 6.62 19.17 -26.73
CA ILE A 78 6.89 20.59 -26.89
C ILE A 78 6.33 21.34 -25.67
N TRP A 79 7.21 21.95 -24.88
CA TRP A 79 6.83 22.79 -23.74
C TRP A 79 6.65 24.25 -24.17
N TYR A 80 5.40 24.66 -24.39
CA TYR A 80 5.07 26.08 -24.54
C TYR A 80 4.28 26.59 -23.33
N TRP A 81 4.66 27.76 -22.83
CA TRP A 81 3.96 28.47 -21.76
C TRP A 81 2.54 28.90 -22.17
N LEU A 82 2.28 29.04 -23.46
CA LEU A 82 0.98 29.36 -24.04
C LEU A 82 0.60 28.24 -25.00
N PRO A 83 -0.12 27.21 -24.52
CA PRO A 83 -0.38 25.99 -25.27
C PRO A 83 -1.51 26.22 -26.27
N TYR A 84 -1.32 27.08 -27.27
CA TYR A 84 -2.25 27.22 -28.37
C TYR A 84 -1.60 26.74 -29.66
N GLU A 85 -2.35 25.98 -30.44
CA GLU A 85 -1.92 25.51 -31.75
C GLU A 85 -3.00 25.86 -32.77
N LYS A 86 -2.61 26.53 -33.85
CA LYS A 86 -3.53 26.93 -34.91
C LYS A 86 -3.43 25.92 -36.06
N TYR A 87 -4.52 25.19 -36.30
CA TYR A 87 -4.67 24.30 -37.46
C TYR A 87 -5.73 24.90 -38.39
N GLY A 88 -5.29 25.45 -39.53
CA GLY A 88 -6.19 26.21 -40.42
C GLY A 88 -6.81 27.39 -39.68
N ASP A 89 -8.14 27.44 -39.61
CA ASP A 89 -8.89 28.51 -38.94
C ASP A 89 -9.23 28.21 -37.47
N GLN A 90 -8.88 27.02 -36.97
CA GLN A 90 -9.19 26.61 -35.59
C GLN A 90 -7.97 26.80 -34.67
N THR A 91 -8.22 27.43 -33.53
CA THR A 91 -7.21 27.59 -32.47
C THR A 91 -7.53 26.63 -31.33
N PHE A 92 -6.64 25.67 -31.09
CA PHE A 92 -6.77 24.70 -30.02
C PHE A 92 -5.95 25.15 -28.83
N PHE A 93 -6.63 25.57 -27.76
CA PHE A 93 -5.98 25.84 -26.48
C PHE A 93 -5.80 24.53 -25.69
N PHE A 94 -4.70 24.44 -24.95
CA PHE A 94 -4.39 23.38 -23.98
C PHE A 94 -4.10 21.98 -24.54
N ARG A 95 -4.05 21.81 -25.87
CA ARG A 95 -3.71 20.53 -26.51
C ARG A 95 -2.24 20.13 -26.31
N LEU A 96 -1.35 21.12 -26.32
CA LEU A 96 0.10 20.96 -26.15
C LEU A 96 0.54 20.98 -24.68
N LEU A 97 -0.37 21.09 -23.73
CA LEU A 97 0.03 21.05 -22.32
C LEU A 97 0.66 19.70 -22.01
N PRO A 98 1.67 19.67 -21.13
CA PRO A 98 2.34 18.45 -20.68
C PRO A 98 1.44 17.61 -19.76
N TRP A 99 0.14 17.49 -20.07
CA TRP A 99 -0.82 16.63 -19.38
C TRP A 99 -0.35 15.19 -19.30
N ARG A 100 0.49 14.74 -20.25
CA ARG A 100 1.10 13.43 -20.18
C ARG A 100 1.90 13.27 -18.88
N PHE A 101 2.67 14.27 -18.44
CA PHE A 101 3.43 14.20 -17.18
C PHE A 101 2.54 13.99 -15.95
N LEU A 102 1.30 14.51 -15.98
CA LEU A 102 0.31 14.41 -14.90
C LEU A 102 -0.67 13.24 -15.08
N ARG A 103 -0.59 12.52 -16.20
CA ARG A 103 -1.40 11.34 -16.46
C ARG A 103 -0.86 10.22 -15.58
N VAL A 104 -1.62 9.87 -14.55
CA VAL A 104 -1.26 8.82 -13.56
C VAL A 104 -2.15 7.59 -13.70
N TRP A 105 -3.06 7.61 -14.67
CA TRP A 105 -4.09 6.61 -14.87
C TRP A 105 -3.86 5.72 -16.09
N ASP A 106 -2.73 5.86 -16.76
CA ASP A 106 -2.29 5.07 -17.91
C ASP A 106 -1.39 3.88 -17.53
N TRP A 107 -1.26 3.58 -16.23
CA TRP A 107 -0.32 2.59 -15.67
C TRP A 107 1.16 2.83 -15.98
N GLU A 108 1.50 3.99 -16.55
CA GLU A 108 2.87 4.43 -16.81
C GLU A 108 3.55 4.92 -15.49
N ILE A 109 3.57 4.06 -14.48
CA ILE A 109 4.10 4.36 -13.15
C ILE A 109 5.04 3.23 -12.77
N ASN A 110 6.19 3.57 -12.19
CA ASN A 110 7.04 2.55 -11.61
C ASN A 110 6.41 2.03 -10.32
N LEU A 111 5.79 0.85 -10.40
CA LEU A 111 5.03 0.24 -9.30
C LEU A 111 5.89 0.03 -8.06
N ILE A 112 7.07 -0.58 -8.21
CA ILE A 112 7.96 -0.85 -7.06
C ILE A 112 8.32 0.43 -6.35
N VAL A 113 8.76 1.43 -7.12
CA VAL A 113 9.14 2.73 -6.55
C VAL A 113 7.95 3.39 -5.85
N MET A 114 6.76 3.31 -6.44
CA MET A 114 5.52 3.83 -5.84
C MET A 114 5.24 3.19 -4.48
N PHE A 115 5.34 1.86 -4.38
CA PHE A 115 5.09 1.13 -3.14
C PHE A 115 6.16 1.36 -2.08
N VAL A 116 7.43 1.40 -2.48
CA VAL A 116 8.52 1.77 -1.57
C VAL A 116 8.35 3.20 -1.08
N GLY A 117 7.93 4.12 -1.96
CA GLY A 117 7.54 5.48 -1.59
C GLY A 117 6.44 5.48 -0.54
N PHE A 118 5.34 4.75 -0.76
CA PHE A 118 4.26 4.60 0.22
C PHE A 118 4.79 4.13 1.58
N VAL A 119 5.63 3.08 1.61
CA VAL A 119 6.19 2.53 2.86
C VAL A 119 7.05 3.57 3.60
N VAL A 120 7.92 4.28 2.88
CA VAL A 120 8.80 5.30 3.46
C VAL A 120 7.98 6.47 4.01
N PHE A 121 7.03 7.01 3.24
CA PHE A 121 6.19 8.13 3.69
C PHE A 121 5.27 7.73 4.83
N ALA A 122 4.68 6.53 4.80
CA ALA A 122 3.89 6.00 5.90
C ALA A 122 4.73 5.87 7.17
N THR A 123 5.98 5.42 7.06
CA THR A 123 6.92 5.32 8.18
C THR A 123 7.25 6.69 8.77
N ILE A 124 7.60 7.65 7.92
CA ILE A 124 7.90 9.03 8.33
C ILE A 124 6.69 9.66 9.01
N TRP A 125 5.50 9.52 8.41
CA TRP A 125 4.26 10.07 8.96
C TRP A 125 3.93 9.45 10.33
N THR A 126 4.10 8.14 10.45
CA THR A 126 3.89 7.39 11.70
C THR A 126 4.80 7.87 12.81
N LEU A 127 6.10 7.96 12.54
CA LEU A 127 7.12 8.21 13.56
C LEU A 127 7.26 9.71 13.87
N ALA A 128 7.27 10.57 12.85
CA ALA A 128 7.54 12.00 13.00
C ALA A 128 6.28 12.83 13.27
N VAL A 129 5.20 12.60 12.51
CA VAL A 129 3.98 13.42 12.57
C VAL A 129 3.05 12.93 13.67
N LYS A 130 2.68 11.65 13.63
CA LYS A 130 1.70 11.07 14.56
C LYS A 130 2.32 10.48 15.82
N LYS A 131 3.64 10.23 15.82
CA LYS A 131 4.40 9.63 16.94
C LYS A 131 3.76 8.35 17.47
N TRP A 132 3.22 7.53 16.56
CA TRP A 132 2.64 6.25 16.93
C TRP A 132 3.73 5.21 17.15
N GLN A 133 3.46 4.27 18.04
CA GLN A 133 4.37 3.15 18.32
C GLN A 133 4.59 2.32 17.06
N TRP A 134 5.84 1.97 16.79
CA TRP A 134 6.22 1.22 15.61
C TRP A 134 5.64 -0.19 15.65
N SER A 135 5.59 -0.80 16.84
CA SER A 135 4.93 -2.09 17.08
C SER A 135 3.48 -2.16 16.59
N HIS A 136 2.76 -1.05 16.58
CA HIS A 136 1.37 -1.01 16.17
C HIS A 136 1.20 -0.82 14.66
N MET A 137 2.21 -0.25 13.99
CA MET A 137 2.10 0.24 12.62
C MET A 137 2.94 -0.55 11.61
N TYR A 138 3.95 -1.28 12.07
CA TYR A 138 4.81 -2.09 11.21
C TYR A 138 4.01 -3.05 10.31
N THR A 139 3.21 -3.92 10.93
CA THR A 139 2.43 -4.94 10.22
C THR A 139 1.34 -4.31 9.33
N PRO A 140 0.53 -3.32 9.79
CA PRO A 140 -0.43 -2.63 8.92
C PRO A 140 0.21 -1.95 7.71
N ILE A 141 1.31 -1.21 7.88
CA ILE A 141 1.99 -0.52 6.76
C ILE A 141 2.50 -1.56 5.77
N PHE A 142 3.20 -2.58 6.26
CA PHE A 142 3.82 -3.56 5.39
C PHE A 142 2.77 -4.36 4.63
N THR A 143 1.84 -5.03 5.34
CA THR A 143 0.80 -5.86 4.72
C THR A 143 -0.08 -5.10 3.74
N THR A 144 -0.36 -3.81 4.01
CA THR A 144 -1.06 -2.93 3.07
C THR A 144 -0.24 -2.74 1.80
N ALA A 145 1.02 -2.33 1.93
CA ALA A 145 1.90 -2.14 0.78
C ALA A 145 2.07 -3.44 -0.03
N THR A 146 2.23 -4.59 0.64
CA THR A 146 2.37 -5.91 0.00
C THR A 146 1.08 -6.36 -0.68
N THR A 147 -0.09 -6.04 -0.11
CA THR A 147 -1.38 -6.32 -0.75
C THR A 147 -1.56 -5.47 -1.98
N MET A 148 -1.26 -4.17 -1.89
CA MET A 148 -1.44 -3.25 -3.02
C MET A 148 -0.51 -3.60 -4.18
N ILE A 149 0.78 -3.88 -3.92
CA ILE A 149 1.73 -4.29 -4.98
C ILE A 149 1.33 -5.60 -5.63
N SER A 150 0.91 -6.58 -4.83
CA SER A 150 0.46 -7.87 -5.34
C SER A 150 -0.78 -7.73 -6.23
N LEU A 151 -1.78 -6.95 -5.78
CA LEU A 151 -2.98 -6.68 -6.57
C LEU A 151 -2.66 -5.88 -7.82
N SER A 152 -1.74 -4.92 -7.77
CA SER A 152 -1.29 -4.20 -8.97
C SER A 152 -0.67 -5.15 -9.99
N PHE A 153 0.26 -6.02 -9.60
CA PHE A 153 0.84 -7.00 -10.52
C PHE A 153 -0.20 -7.95 -11.11
N LEU A 154 -1.14 -8.43 -10.28
CA LEU A 154 -2.19 -9.32 -10.71
C LEU A 154 -3.13 -8.64 -11.71
N LEU A 155 -3.65 -7.45 -11.37
CA LEU A 155 -4.61 -6.73 -12.21
C LEU A 155 -3.99 -6.22 -13.52
N ILE A 156 -2.76 -5.70 -13.47
CA ILE A 156 -2.06 -5.27 -14.68
C ILE A 156 -1.67 -6.48 -15.52
N GLY A 157 -1.23 -7.58 -14.89
CA GLY A 157 -0.93 -8.82 -15.57
C GLY A 157 -2.14 -9.37 -16.33
N LEU A 158 -3.33 -9.31 -15.72
CA LEU A 158 -4.60 -9.67 -16.38
C LEU A 158 -4.99 -8.67 -17.48
N TYR A 159 -4.69 -7.39 -17.32
CA TYR A 159 -5.01 -6.35 -18.30
C TYR A 159 -4.12 -6.41 -19.55
N VAL A 160 -2.85 -6.81 -19.40
CA VAL A 160 -1.84 -6.86 -20.48
C VAL A 160 -1.62 -8.29 -21.00
N ASP A 161 -2.35 -9.28 -20.47
CA ASP A 161 -2.17 -10.70 -20.77
C ASP A 161 -0.71 -11.17 -20.58
N LYS A 162 -0.13 -10.84 -19.41
CA LYS A 162 1.24 -11.23 -19.03
C LYS A 162 1.24 -12.18 -17.84
N THR A 163 1.35 -13.47 -18.14
CA THR A 163 1.36 -14.54 -17.12
C THR A 163 2.44 -14.36 -16.05
N GLU A 164 3.62 -13.83 -16.41
CA GLU A 164 4.70 -13.57 -15.46
C GLU A 164 4.29 -12.60 -14.35
N TRP A 165 3.58 -11.53 -14.70
CA TRP A 165 3.11 -10.52 -13.75
C TRP A 165 1.98 -11.06 -12.88
N ILE A 166 1.08 -11.87 -13.47
CA ILE A 166 0.04 -12.58 -12.71
C ILE A 166 0.68 -13.47 -11.65
N MET A 167 1.68 -14.27 -12.04
CA MET A 167 2.39 -15.17 -11.13
C MET A 167 3.14 -14.43 -10.02
N GLN A 168 3.81 -13.32 -10.36
CA GLN A 168 4.45 -12.45 -9.36
C GLN A 168 3.43 -11.93 -8.35
N GLY A 169 2.29 -11.43 -8.83
CA GLY A 169 1.19 -10.97 -7.97
C GLY A 169 0.71 -12.07 -7.02
N VAL A 170 0.45 -13.27 -7.52
CA VAL A 170 -0.02 -14.42 -6.73
C VAL A 170 1.01 -14.86 -5.68
N ILE A 171 2.28 -15.00 -6.06
CA ILE A 171 3.35 -15.42 -5.14
C ILE A 171 3.50 -14.45 -3.98
N ILE A 172 3.35 -13.15 -4.23
CA ILE A 172 3.40 -12.11 -3.20
C ILE A 172 2.12 -12.11 -2.35
N LEU A 173 0.95 -12.40 -2.94
CA LEU A 173 -0.34 -12.37 -2.24
C LEU A 173 -0.49 -13.49 -1.22
N VAL A 174 -0.06 -14.70 -1.58
CA VAL A 174 -0.32 -15.93 -0.80
C VAL A 174 0.20 -15.83 0.63
N PRO A 175 1.46 -15.41 0.89
CA PRO A 175 1.95 -15.21 2.26
C PRO A 175 1.11 -14.22 3.07
N VAL A 176 0.62 -13.14 2.44
CA VAL A 176 -0.21 -12.12 3.08
C VAL A 176 -1.59 -12.68 3.45
N LEU A 177 -2.19 -13.50 2.58
CA LEU A 177 -3.46 -14.17 2.87
C LEU A 177 -3.31 -15.20 4.00
N ILE A 178 -2.24 -15.99 3.98
CA ILE A 178 -1.92 -16.93 5.06
C ILE A 178 -1.74 -16.18 6.38
N LEU A 179 -1.04 -15.04 6.36
CA LEU A 179 -0.87 -14.21 7.54
C LEU A 179 -2.20 -13.68 8.06
N ALA A 180 -3.07 -13.17 7.19
CA ALA A 180 -4.40 -12.68 7.59
C ALA A 180 -5.26 -13.77 8.24
N ILE A 181 -5.17 -15.01 7.77
CA ILE A 181 -5.84 -16.17 8.37
C ILE A 181 -5.20 -16.50 9.73
N ALA A 182 -3.86 -16.57 9.78
CA ALA A 182 -3.12 -16.86 11.01
C ALA A 182 -3.42 -15.84 12.10
N GLU A 183 -3.40 -14.55 11.79
CA GLU A 183 -3.74 -13.48 12.72
C GLU A 183 -5.15 -13.67 13.29
N ARG A 184 -6.14 -14.00 12.47
CA ARG A 184 -7.51 -14.22 12.92
C ARG A 184 -7.61 -15.38 13.91
N VAL A 185 -6.98 -16.51 13.58
CA VAL A 185 -7.02 -17.72 14.42
C VAL A 185 -6.23 -17.53 15.72
N ILE A 186 -5.10 -16.84 15.66
CA ILE A 186 -4.20 -16.68 16.81
C ILE A 186 -4.73 -15.60 17.76
N ARG A 187 -5.26 -14.47 17.25
CA ARG A 187 -5.81 -13.37 18.08
C ARG A 187 -6.93 -13.83 19.01
N ASP A 188 -7.78 -14.76 18.56
CA ASP A 188 -8.87 -15.31 19.39
C ASP A 188 -8.34 -16.14 20.58
N LYS A 189 -7.07 -16.56 20.54
CA LYS A 189 -6.44 -17.44 21.54
C LYS A 189 -5.30 -16.78 22.33
N ILE A 190 -4.84 -15.58 21.96
CA ILE A 190 -3.74 -14.89 22.65
C ILE A 190 -4.24 -14.27 23.96
N ILE A 191 -3.77 -14.79 25.08
CA ILE A 191 -3.84 -14.15 26.40
C ILE A 191 -2.44 -14.21 27.04
N GLY A 192 -1.47 -13.49 26.46
CA GLY A 192 -0.14 -13.44 27.08
C GLY A 192 0.99 -12.85 26.23
N ARG A 193 2.11 -12.57 26.91
CA ARG A 193 3.32 -11.95 26.34
C ARG A 193 4.12 -12.90 25.45
N LYS A 194 4.12 -14.20 25.76
CA LYS A 194 4.84 -15.21 24.95
C LYS A 194 4.17 -15.37 23.59
N GLU A 195 2.85 -15.34 23.57
CA GLU A 195 2.02 -15.51 22.40
C GLU A 195 2.11 -14.30 21.46
N MET A 196 2.19 -13.08 22.00
CA MET A 196 2.48 -11.87 21.19
C MET A 196 3.86 -11.93 20.51
N ARG A 197 4.87 -12.51 21.19
CA ARG A 197 6.20 -12.70 20.59
C ARG A 197 6.17 -13.74 19.47
N ILE A 198 5.44 -14.84 19.66
CA ILE A 198 5.25 -15.87 18.62
C ILE A 198 4.54 -15.25 17.40
N LEU A 199 3.52 -14.42 17.62
CA LEU A 199 2.84 -13.71 16.53
C LEU A 199 3.80 -12.80 15.77
N ALA A 200 4.59 -11.97 16.45
CA ALA A 200 5.55 -11.07 15.80
C ALA A 200 6.62 -11.81 14.97
N ILE A 201 7.14 -12.94 15.48
CA ILE A 201 8.09 -13.78 14.74
C ILE A 201 7.42 -14.41 13.52
N THR A 202 6.17 -14.86 13.66
CA THR A 202 5.39 -15.46 12.57
C THR A 202 5.11 -14.43 11.47
N GLU A 203 4.72 -13.21 11.85
CA GLU A 203 4.56 -12.06 10.96
C GLU A 203 5.85 -11.80 10.19
N ILE A 204 6.99 -11.58 10.86
CA ILE A 204 8.26 -11.30 10.17
C ILE A 204 8.65 -12.44 9.22
N THR A 205 8.47 -13.70 9.64
CA THR A 205 8.83 -14.86 8.81
C THR A 205 7.99 -14.94 7.54
N LEU A 206 6.68 -14.75 7.65
CA LEU A 206 5.78 -14.75 6.49
C LEU A 206 6.00 -13.53 5.59
N LEU A 207 6.29 -12.36 6.17
CA LEU A 207 6.58 -11.14 5.44
C LEU A 207 7.98 -11.16 4.78
N ALA A 208 8.91 -11.97 5.26
CA ALA A 208 10.21 -12.17 4.61
C ALA A 208 10.09 -12.86 3.24
N ILE A 209 9.07 -13.71 3.04
CA ILE A 209 8.85 -14.42 1.77
C ILE A 209 8.62 -13.45 0.60
N PRO A 210 7.65 -12.51 0.64
CA PRO A 210 7.45 -11.56 -0.45
C PRO A 210 8.64 -10.61 -0.64
N VAL A 211 9.35 -10.21 0.43
CA VAL A 211 10.57 -9.39 0.30
C VAL A 211 11.67 -10.17 -0.41
N GLY A 212 11.93 -11.40 0.01
CA GLY A 212 12.94 -12.26 -0.61
C GLY A 212 12.64 -12.52 -2.08
N TYR A 213 11.37 -12.74 -2.41
CA TYR A 213 10.93 -12.90 -3.80
C TYR A 213 11.12 -11.63 -4.64
N LEU A 214 10.71 -10.45 -4.13
CA LEU A 214 10.92 -9.19 -4.82
C LEU A 214 12.41 -8.89 -5.03
N VAL A 215 13.24 -9.08 -4.00
CA VAL A 215 14.70 -8.92 -4.10
C VAL A 215 15.27 -9.86 -5.15
N TYR A 216 14.91 -11.14 -5.11
CA TYR A 216 15.36 -12.12 -6.10
C TYR A 216 14.95 -11.73 -7.52
N SER A 217 13.66 -11.43 -7.75
CA SER A 217 13.14 -11.11 -9.07
C SER A 217 13.81 -9.87 -9.66
N TYR A 218 13.97 -8.81 -8.88
CA TYR A 218 14.52 -7.54 -9.37
C TYR A 218 16.05 -7.51 -9.47
N LEU A 219 16.76 -8.44 -8.81
CA LEU A 219 18.19 -8.62 -9.01
C LEU A 219 18.51 -9.49 -10.24
N MET A 220 17.63 -10.43 -10.58
CA MET A 220 17.81 -11.32 -11.74
C MET A 220 17.30 -10.71 -13.05
N MET A 221 16.35 -9.78 -12.99
CA MET A 221 15.84 -9.07 -14.17
C MET A 221 16.68 -7.84 -14.50
N ASP A 222 16.62 -7.39 -15.76
CA ASP A 222 17.18 -6.11 -16.22
C ASP A 222 16.34 -4.93 -15.69
N ALA A 223 16.34 -4.76 -14.38
CA ALA A 223 15.67 -3.67 -13.69
C ALA A 223 16.42 -2.35 -13.87
N THR A 224 15.65 -1.27 -13.94
CA THR A 224 16.17 0.10 -13.97
C THR A 224 16.95 0.43 -12.69
N MET A 225 17.86 1.41 -12.75
CA MET A 225 18.64 1.82 -11.58
C MET A 225 17.74 2.24 -10.40
N PHE A 226 16.63 2.94 -10.68
CA PHE A 226 15.68 3.36 -9.65
C PHE A 226 15.00 2.18 -8.95
N GLU A 227 14.60 1.15 -9.68
CA GLU A 227 14.01 -0.06 -9.10
C GLU A 227 15.01 -0.78 -8.19
N LYS A 228 16.26 -0.93 -8.65
CA LYS A 228 17.32 -1.54 -7.84
C LYS A 228 17.54 -0.78 -6.53
N VAL A 229 17.60 0.55 -6.59
CA VAL A 229 17.72 1.40 -5.39
C VAL A 229 16.49 1.25 -4.48
N SER A 230 15.28 1.25 -5.03
CA SER A 230 14.04 1.05 -4.25
C SER A 230 13.99 -0.31 -3.57
N ILE A 231 14.46 -1.38 -4.21
CA ILE A 231 14.55 -2.72 -3.61
C ILE A 231 15.56 -2.75 -2.46
N VAL A 232 16.70 -2.08 -2.59
CA VAL A 232 17.67 -1.94 -1.50
C VAL A 232 17.07 -1.17 -0.33
N ILE A 233 16.36 -0.07 -0.59
CA ILE A 233 15.64 0.70 0.44
C ILE A 233 14.60 -0.18 1.14
N LEU A 234 13.82 -0.97 0.40
CA LEU A 234 12.83 -1.90 0.95
C LEU A 234 13.48 -2.96 1.84
N LEU A 235 14.62 -3.52 1.41
CA LEU A 235 15.35 -4.53 2.19
C LEU A 235 15.89 -3.95 3.50
N VAL A 236 16.52 -2.77 3.45
CA VAL A 236 17.02 -2.06 4.64
C VAL A 236 15.86 -1.71 5.57
N TRP A 237 14.77 -1.19 5.02
CA TRP A 237 13.56 -0.88 5.77
C TRP A 237 12.98 -2.13 6.45
N PHE A 238 12.93 -3.26 5.75
CA PHE A 238 12.39 -4.51 6.28
C PHE A 238 13.24 -5.06 7.41
N VAL A 239 14.57 -5.12 7.24
CA VAL A 239 15.49 -5.62 8.26
C VAL A 239 15.47 -4.73 9.50
N PHE A 240 15.63 -3.41 9.33
CA PHE A 240 15.64 -2.47 10.44
C PHE A 240 14.26 -2.39 11.12
N GLY A 241 13.19 -2.30 10.32
CA GLY A 241 11.82 -2.29 10.79
C GLY A 241 11.46 -3.53 11.58
N SER A 242 11.85 -4.72 11.11
CA SER A 242 11.66 -6.00 11.82
C SER A 242 12.41 -6.03 13.16
N PHE A 243 13.64 -5.52 13.19
CA PHE A 243 14.43 -5.48 14.43
C PHE A 243 13.78 -4.57 15.49
N VAL A 244 13.38 -3.35 15.10
CA VAL A 244 12.68 -2.42 16.00
C VAL A 244 11.33 -2.99 16.41
N TYR A 245 10.62 -3.65 15.50
CA TYR A 245 9.34 -4.30 15.76
C TYR A 245 9.45 -5.36 16.87
N ILE A 246 10.44 -6.27 16.78
CA ILE A 246 10.70 -7.26 17.82
C ILE A 246 11.10 -6.59 19.14
N ALA A 247 11.97 -5.57 19.09
CA ALA A 247 12.46 -4.89 20.28
C ALA A 247 11.33 -4.18 21.06
N GLU A 248 10.40 -3.53 20.37
CA GLU A 248 9.25 -2.87 21.00
C GLU A 248 8.21 -3.86 21.52
N THR A 249 7.89 -4.90 20.75
CA THR A 249 6.95 -5.95 21.18
C THR A 249 7.43 -6.65 22.45
N ASN A 250 8.75 -6.77 22.64
CA ASN A 250 9.32 -7.30 23.87
C ASN A 250 9.20 -6.35 25.07
N LYS A 251 9.06 -5.03 24.89
CA LYS A 251 9.00 -4.04 25.98
C LYS A 251 7.60 -3.78 26.52
N ALA A 252 6.55 -4.17 25.81
CA ALA A 252 5.17 -3.89 26.20
C ALA A 252 4.78 -4.63 27.50
N ASN A 253 4.79 -3.92 28.63
CA ASN A 253 4.12 -4.33 29.86
C ASN A 253 2.62 -4.09 29.69
N VAL A 254 1.89 -5.11 29.26
CA VAL A 254 0.43 -5.01 29.12
C VAL A 254 -0.21 -5.43 30.46
N THR A 255 -0.34 -4.48 31.38
CA THR A 255 -1.43 -4.53 32.35
C THR A 255 -2.69 -4.22 31.55
N ILE A 256 -3.45 -5.26 31.18
CA ILE A 256 -4.78 -5.09 30.60
C ILE A 256 -5.67 -4.56 31.72
N GLU A 257 -5.65 -3.25 31.96
CA GLU A 257 -6.75 -2.60 32.64
C GLU A 257 -7.93 -2.68 31.70
N LYS A 258 -8.80 -3.65 32.00
CA LYS A 258 -10.12 -3.78 31.42
C LYS A 258 -10.96 -2.60 31.93
N VAL A 259 -10.67 -1.39 31.44
CA VAL A 259 -11.51 -0.22 31.69
C VAL A 259 -12.80 -0.48 30.93
N SER A 260 -13.79 -0.92 31.69
CA SER A 260 -15.17 -1.10 31.27
C SER A 260 -15.68 0.16 30.58
N SER A 261 -16.11 0.00 29.33
CA SER A 261 -17.25 0.73 28.74
C SER A 261 -17.41 2.20 29.15
N LEU A 262 -16.56 3.07 28.64
CA LEU A 262 -17.02 4.41 28.29
C LEU A 262 -16.85 4.52 26.78
N GLY A 263 -17.90 4.07 26.07
CA GLY A 263 -18.09 4.51 24.69
C GLY A 263 -18.02 6.03 24.68
N THR A 264 -17.40 6.59 23.65
CA THR A 264 -17.40 8.02 23.37
C THR A 264 -18.81 8.57 23.58
N ILE A 265 -18.99 9.33 24.65
CA ILE A 265 -20.23 10.05 24.94
C ILE A 265 -20.47 10.95 23.74
N SER A 266 -21.56 10.72 23.00
CA SER A 266 -21.96 11.65 21.95
C SER A 266 -22.35 12.97 22.62
N ASP A 267 -22.15 14.12 21.97
CA ASP A 267 -22.59 15.41 22.55
C ASP A 267 -24.10 15.42 22.88
N SER A 268 -24.90 14.53 22.27
CA SER A 268 -26.31 14.31 22.59
C SER A 268 -26.59 13.49 23.86
N ASP A 269 -25.59 12.84 24.46
CA ASP A 269 -25.72 12.04 25.68
C ASP A 269 -25.34 12.82 26.97
N ILE A 270 -24.77 14.02 26.85
CA ILE A 270 -24.32 14.84 28.00
C ILE A 270 -25.52 15.31 28.86
N ASP A 271 -26.69 15.51 28.27
CA ASP A 271 -27.88 16.02 28.97
C ASP A 271 -28.78 14.92 29.59
N ARG A 272 -28.40 13.64 29.50
CA ARG A 272 -29.19 12.57 30.10
C ARG A 272 -28.87 12.45 31.58
N THR A 273 -29.82 12.84 32.43
CA THR A 273 -29.76 12.66 33.88
C THR A 273 -29.59 11.17 34.23
N ILE A 274 -28.45 10.85 34.84
CA ILE A 274 -28.12 9.50 35.33
C ILE A 274 -29.10 9.16 36.45
N ARG A 275 -30.04 8.23 36.21
CA ARG A 275 -30.86 7.64 37.26
C ARG A 275 -30.08 6.51 37.91
N LEU A 276 -29.61 6.74 39.13
CA LEU A 276 -29.11 5.65 39.98
C LEU A 276 -30.32 4.81 40.45
N SER A 277 -30.27 3.50 40.24
CA SER A 277 -31.27 2.59 40.81
C SER A 277 -31.14 2.57 42.33
N LYS A 278 -32.27 2.65 43.04
CA LYS A 278 -32.32 2.48 44.49
C LYS A 278 -31.87 1.09 44.93
#